data_AF-X1BTF2-F1
#
_entry.id   AF-X1BTF2-F1
#
_cell.length_a   1.000
_cell.length_b   1.000
_cell.length_c   1.000
_cell.angle_alpha   90.00
_cell.angle_beta   90.00
_cell.angle_gamma   90.00
#
_symmetry.space_group_name_H-M   'P 1'
#
loop_
_entity.id
_entity.type
_entity.pdbx_description
1 polymer ?
#
loop_
_entity_poly.entity_id
_entity_poly.type
_entity_poly.pdbx_seq_one_letter_code
_entity_poly.pdbx_strand_id
1 'polypeptide(L)'
;YVRCTENNRVRLRVSENLTDALLCSHMVKADETELTSILAFYKMSLSELTRAFKIDEMVITAGPCGGLIRRLTGEEIRYDAKPIDFLVDPTGAGDVFFGAYVTYRFHRDKNISIASEIAAILAAQQIEGRYISKEILSLEY
;
A
#
# COMPACT_ATOMS: atom_id res chain seq x y z
N TYR A 1 6.40 2.64 10.75
CA TYR A 1 6.01 3.39 11.96
C TYR A 1 6.41 2.60 13.21
N VAL A 2 6.40 3.20 14.41
CA VAL A 2 6.56 2.49 15.68
C VAL A 2 5.46 2.88 16.67
N ARG A 3 4.98 1.91 17.46
CA ARG A 3 4.10 2.17 18.61
C ARG A 3 4.98 2.60 19.78
N CYS A 4 4.75 3.80 20.30
CA CYS A 4 5.32 4.21 21.59
C CYS A 4 4.22 4.31 22.64
N THR A 5 4.51 3.92 23.88
CA THR A 5 3.60 4.14 25.00
C THR A 5 4.00 5.44 25.69
N GLU A 6 3.14 6.45 25.62
CA GLU A 6 3.28 7.71 26.35
C GLU A 6 2.09 7.87 27.28
N ASN A 7 2.31 7.99 28.60
CA ASN A 7 1.27 8.19 29.61
C ASN A 7 0.12 7.14 29.54
N ASN A 8 0.47 5.84 29.49
CA ASN A 8 -0.48 4.72 29.32
C ASN A 8 -1.36 4.78 28.06
N ARG A 9 -0.99 5.61 27.08
CA ARG A 9 -1.64 5.65 25.76
C ARG A 9 -0.65 5.25 24.69
N VAL A 10 -1.07 4.34 23.82
CA VAL A 10 -0.29 3.99 22.62
C VAL A 10 -0.43 5.13 21.64
N ARG A 11 0.70 5.74 21.25
CA ARG A 11 0.77 6.77 20.22
C ARG A 11 1.51 6.24 19.00
N LEU A 12 1.05 6.65 17.82
CA LEU A 12 1.74 6.40 16.57
C LEU A 12 2.90 7.39 16.46
N ARG A 13 4.11 6.88 16.24
CA ARG A 13 5.28 7.69 15.90
C ARG A 13 5.91 7.18 14.61
N VAL A 14 6.53 8.09 13.87
CA VAL A 14 7.43 7.75 12.77
C VAL A 14 8.71 7.12 13.33
N SER A 15 9.24 6.09 12.65
CA SER A 15 10.50 5.46 13.03
C SER A 15 11.67 6.42 12.82
N GLU A 16 12.68 6.36 13.67
CA GLU A 16 13.93 7.13 13.50
C GLU A 16 14.63 6.77 12.18
N ASN A 17 14.46 5.53 11.71
CA ASN A 17 15.02 5.06 10.44
C ASN A 17 14.13 5.33 9.22
N LEU A 18 13.00 6.05 9.37
CA LEU A 18 12.08 6.25 8.24
C LEU A 18 12.76 6.99 7.09
N THR A 19 13.54 8.02 7.40
CA THR A 19 14.22 8.82 6.36
C THR A 19 15.14 7.96 5.50
N ASP A 20 15.95 7.10 6.14
CA ASP A 20 16.87 6.22 5.42
C ASP A 20 16.13 5.17 4.59
N ALA A 21 15.03 4.61 5.14
CA ALA A 21 14.18 3.69 4.40
C ALA A 21 13.56 4.36 3.15
N LEU A 22 13.05 5.59 3.28
CA LEU A 22 12.46 6.32 2.15
C LEU A 22 13.51 6.69 1.09
N LEU A 23 14.73 7.08 1.50
CA LEU A 23 15.83 7.39 0.57
C LEU A 23 16.28 6.19 -0.28
N CYS A 24 16.07 4.97 0.21
CA CYS A 24 16.44 3.73 -0.47
C CYS A 24 15.26 3.04 -1.17
N SER A 25 14.06 3.63 -1.17
CA SER A 25 12.84 3.00 -1.67
C SER A 25 12.39 3.58 -3.01
N HIS A 26 12.31 2.73 -4.03
CA HIS A 26 11.66 3.06 -5.31
C HIS A 26 10.13 2.98 -5.22
N MET A 27 9.62 2.19 -4.29
CA MET A 27 8.19 1.99 -4.10
C MET A 27 7.89 1.93 -2.61
N VAL A 28 6.81 2.60 -2.19
CA VAL A 28 6.40 2.65 -0.79
C VAL A 28 4.90 2.38 -0.70
N LYS A 29 4.52 1.47 0.19
CA LYS A 29 3.12 1.24 0.58
C LYS A 29 2.82 1.94 1.89
N ALA A 30 1.66 2.60 1.97
CA ALA A 30 1.10 3.08 3.23
C ALA A 30 -0.43 3.04 3.18
N ASP A 31 -1.08 2.82 4.32
CA ASP A 31 -2.51 3.18 4.44
C ASP A 31 -2.70 4.70 4.66
N GLU A 32 -3.94 5.19 4.60
CA GLU A 32 -4.24 6.62 4.79
C GLU A 32 -3.78 7.18 6.15
N THR A 33 -3.83 6.37 7.21
CA THR A 33 -3.42 6.79 8.57
C THR A 33 -1.91 6.88 8.67
N GLU A 34 -1.21 5.88 8.11
CA GLU A 34 0.24 5.87 8.00
C GLU A 34 0.74 7.03 7.15
N LEU A 35 0.13 7.24 5.98
CA LEU A 35 0.48 8.35 5.09
C LEU A 35 0.28 9.70 5.79
N THR A 36 -0.86 9.91 6.44
CA THR A 36 -1.13 11.16 7.19
C THR A 36 -0.06 11.43 8.23
N SER A 37 0.38 10.39 8.94
CA SER A 37 1.44 10.49 9.95
C SER A 37 2.80 10.85 9.34
N ILE A 38 3.15 10.25 8.19
CA ILE A 38 4.39 10.53 7.46
C ILE A 38 4.40 11.97 6.94
N LEU A 39 3.31 12.41 6.31
CA LEU A 39 3.17 13.77 5.78
C LEU A 39 3.25 14.82 6.90
N ALA A 40 2.61 14.58 8.03
CA ALA A 40 2.68 15.46 9.20
C ALA A 40 4.11 15.54 9.78
N PHE A 41 4.83 14.42 9.83
CA PHE A 41 6.21 14.38 10.33
C PHE A 41 7.17 15.20 9.46
N TYR A 42 7.12 15.02 8.14
CA TYR A 42 7.98 15.78 7.21
C TYR A 42 7.45 17.18 6.89
N LYS A 43 6.20 17.49 7.27
CA LYS A 43 5.49 18.73 6.90
C LYS A 43 5.45 18.94 5.39
N MET A 44 5.14 17.88 4.65
CA MET A 44 5.10 17.86 3.19
C MET A 44 3.73 17.39 2.71
N SER A 45 3.33 17.84 1.53
CA SER A 45 2.29 17.17 0.74
C SER A 45 2.80 15.84 0.17
N LEU A 46 1.88 14.96 -0.25
CA LEU A 46 2.23 13.71 -0.92
C LEU A 46 3.14 13.94 -2.14
N SER A 47 2.86 14.97 -2.93
CA SER A 47 3.64 15.33 -4.12
C SER A 47 5.06 15.80 -3.76
N GLU A 48 5.21 16.57 -2.69
CA GLU A 48 6.52 17.00 -2.19
C GLU A 48 7.31 15.82 -1.64
N LEU A 49 6.68 14.95 -0.83
CA LEU A 49 7.31 13.76 -0.28
C LEU A 49 7.81 12.84 -1.40
N THR A 50 6.95 12.52 -2.38
CA THR A 50 7.29 11.64 -3.51
C THR A 50 8.50 12.16 -4.29
N ARG A 51 8.56 13.48 -4.54
CA ARG A 51 9.69 14.10 -5.24
C ARG A 51 10.95 14.18 -4.39
N ALA A 52 10.84 14.56 -3.12
CA ALA A 52 11.96 14.73 -2.21
C ALA A 52 12.74 13.41 -2.04
N PHE A 53 12.03 12.31 -1.94
CA PHE A 53 12.60 10.96 -1.79
C PHE A 53 12.75 10.20 -3.12
N LYS A 54 12.38 10.80 -4.27
CA LYS A 54 12.44 10.20 -5.61
C LYS A 54 11.76 8.83 -5.69
N ILE A 55 10.60 8.71 -5.04
CA ILE A 55 9.83 7.46 -5.00
C ILE A 55 9.09 7.33 -6.34
N ASP A 56 9.36 6.25 -7.08
CA ASP A 56 8.76 6.01 -8.39
C ASP A 56 7.26 5.74 -8.30
N GLU A 57 6.83 4.96 -7.30
CA GLU A 57 5.43 4.60 -7.06
C GLU A 57 5.08 4.60 -5.54
N MET A 58 4.21 5.51 -5.12
CA MET A 58 3.56 5.51 -3.80
C MET A 58 2.22 4.77 -3.90
N VAL A 59 2.10 3.62 -3.23
CA VAL A 59 0.91 2.78 -3.18
C VAL A 59 0.11 3.11 -1.91
N ILE A 60 -1.08 3.69 -2.07
CA ILE A 60 -1.88 4.18 -0.94
C ILE A 60 -3.18 3.41 -0.87
N THR A 61 -3.43 2.74 0.27
CA THR A 61 -4.65 1.96 0.51
C THR A 61 -5.60 2.69 1.46
N ALA A 62 -6.89 2.71 1.13
CA ALA A 62 -7.95 3.43 1.84
C ALA A 62 -9.12 2.49 2.24
N GLY A 63 -8.80 1.22 2.56
CA GLY A 63 -9.78 0.21 2.97
C GLY A 63 -10.96 0.10 1.99
N PRO A 64 -12.21 0.33 2.43
CA PRO A 64 -13.41 0.20 1.58
C PRO A 64 -13.50 1.27 0.48
N CYS A 65 -12.69 2.34 0.54
CA CYS A 65 -12.62 3.38 -0.49
C CYS A 65 -11.66 3.04 -1.63
N GLY A 66 -11.00 1.87 -1.57
CA GLY A 66 -9.99 1.46 -2.55
C GLY A 66 -8.64 2.10 -2.26
N GLY A 67 -8.16 2.93 -3.18
CA GLY A 67 -6.89 3.63 -2.99
C GLY A 67 -6.39 4.35 -4.24
N LEU A 68 -5.12 4.74 -4.20
CA LEU A 68 -4.46 5.38 -5.33
C LEU A 68 -2.99 5.03 -5.41
N ILE A 69 -2.48 5.01 -6.64
CA ILE A 69 -1.06 4.94 -6.95
C ILE A 69 -0.61 6.32 -7.44
N ARG A 70 0.36 6.91 -6.75
CA ARG A 70 1.00 8.17 -7.17
C ARG A 70 2.37 7.87 -7.74
N ARG A 71 2.63 8.36 -8.95
CA ARG A 71 3.96 8.28 -9.57
C ARG A 71 4.81 9.52 -9.31
N LEU A 72 6.13 9.37 -9.42
CA LEU A 72 7.08 10.49 -9.39
C LEU A 72 6.75 11.60 -10.40
N THR A 73 6.20 11.23 -11.56
CA THR A 73 5.74 12.16 -12.61
C THR A 73 4.57 13.04 -12.19
N GLY A 74 3.93 12.73 -11.05
CA GLY A 74 2.72 13.38 -10.56
C GLY A 74 1.43 12.67 -10.96
N GLU A 75 1.50 11.70 -11.88
CA GLU A 75 0.35 10.90 -12.33
C GLU A 75 -0.32 10.18 -11.15
N GLU A 76 -1.65 10.22 -11.12
CA GLU A 76 -2.49 9.52 -10.13
C GLU A 76 -3.35 8.48 -10.84
N ILE A 77 -3.28 7.24 -10.36
CA ILE A 77 -4.14 6.16 -10.80
C ILE A 77 -4.96 5.70 -9.60
N ARG A 78 -6.25 6.00 -9.60
CA ARG A 78 -7.18 5.56 -8.56
C ARG A 78 -7.71 4.17 -8.87
N TYR A 79 -8.01 3.41 -7.84
CA TYR A 79 -8.69 2.12 -7.95
C TYR A 79 -9.73 1.99 -6.85
N ASP A 80 -10.82 1.30 -7.17
CA ASP A 80 -11.89 1.04 -6.21
C ASP A 80 -11.62 -0.23 -5.41
N ALA A 81 -12.08 -0.26 -4.16
CA ALA A 81 -12.17 -1.51 -3.43
C ALA A 81 -13.19 -2.42 -4.12
N LYS A 82 -12.91 -3.71 -4.15
CA LYS A 82 -13.86 -4.68 -4.70
C LYS A 82 -14.90 -5.05 -3.64
N PRO A 83 -16.18 -5.19 -4.03
CA PRO A 83 -17.23 -5.58 -3.10
C PRO A 83 -16.92 -6.97 -2.52
N ILE A 84 -17.31 -7.14 -1.25
CA ILE A 84 -17.26 -8.42 -0.55
C ILE A 84 -18.68 -8.82 -0.16
N ASP A 85 -18.96 -10.12 -0.20
CA ASP A 85 -20.22 -10.69 0.24
C ASP A 85 -20.25 -10.82 1.77
N PHE A 86 -19.12 -11.16 2.40
CA PHE A 86 -19.01 -11.37 3.85
C PHE A 86 -17.66 -10.89 4.41
N LEU A 87 -17.69 -10.14 5.51
CA LEU A 87 -16.49 -9.77 6.25
C LEU A 87 -16.07 -10.90 7.18
N VAL A 88 -15.01 -11.63 6.83
CA VAL A 88 -14.45 -12.72 7.66
C VAL A 88 -13.28 -12.19 8.49
N ASP A 89 -12.20 -11.78 7.84
CA ASP A 89 -11.00 -11.26 8.52
C ASP A 89 -10.23 -10.28 7.60
N PRO A 90 -10.18 -8.97 7.93
CA PRO A 90 -9.43 -8.02 7.13
C PRO A 90 -7.91 -8.11 7.34
N THR A 91 -7.44 -8.95 8.27
CA THR A 91 -6.01 -9.10 8.56
C THR A 91 -5.25 -9.57 7.32
N GLY A 92 -4.15 -8.88 7.04
CA GLY A 92 -3.30 -9.19 5.89
C GLY A 92 -3.84 -8.72 4.54
N ALA A 93 -5.04 -8.14 4.44
CA ALA A 93 -5.59 -7.64 3.17
C ALA A 93 -4.65 -6.62 2.48
N GLY A 94 -4.03 -5.72 3.26
CA GLY A 94 -3.05 -4.77 2.75
C GLY A 94 -1.73 -5.40 2.30
N ASP A 95 -1.36 -6.56 2.86
CA ASP A 95 -0.15 -7.29 2.44
C ASP A 95 -0.41 -8.12 1.20
N VAL A 96 -1.58 -8.75 1.13
CA VAL A 96 -2.12 -9.41 -0.07
C VAL A 96 -2.21 -8.42 -1.24
N PHE A 97 -2.81 -7.25 -1.01
CA PHE A 97 -2.90 -6.22 -2.04
C PHE A 97 -1.51 -5.88 -2.58
N PHE A 98 -0.55 -5.60 -1.70
CA PHE A 98 0.76 -5.15 -2.12
C PHE A 98 1.57 -6.25 -2.81
N GLY A 99 1.53 -7.48 -2.30
CA GLY A 99 2.17 -8.63 -2.94
C GLY A 99 1.60 -8.90 -4.33
N ALA A 100 0.27 -8.86 -4.48
CA ALA A 100 -0.39 -8.97 -5.76
C ALA A 100 0.00 -7.82 -6.71
N TYR A 101 -0.05 -6.58 -6.23
CA TYR A 101 0.30 -5.40 -7.02
C TYR A 101 1.72 -5.53 -7.58
N VAL A 102 2.72 -5.80 -6.74
CA VAL A 102 4.12 -5.96 -7.15
C VAL A 102 4.26 -7.10 -8.16
N THR A 103 3.61 -8.24 -7.92
CA THR A 103 3.65 -9.40 -8.82
C THR A 103 3.12 -9.06 -10.20
N TYR A 104 1.93 -8.48 -10.29
CA TYR A 104 1.33 -8.17 -11.59
C TYR A 104 2.03 -7.00 -12.28
N ARG A 105 2.49 -6.00 -11.51
CA ARG A 105 3.14 -4.79 -12.03
C ARG A 105 4.53 -5.05 -12.60
N PHE A 106 5.33 -5.90 -11.97
CA PHE A 106 6.76 -6.07 -12.30
C PHE A 106 7.15 -7.46 -12.78
N HIS A 107 6.43 -8.52 -12.37
CA HIS A 107 6.70 -9.86 -12.88
C HIS A 107 5.80 -10.22 -14.07
N ARG A 108 4.58 -9.71 -14.13
CA ARG A 108 3.64 -10.00 -15.23
C ARG A 108 3.42 -8.84 -16.19
N ASP A 109 4.28 -7.81 -16.11
CA ASP A 109 4.30 -6.63 -16.97
C ASP A 109 2.94 -5.96 -17.20
N LYS A 110 2.09 -5.97 -16.17
CA LYS A 110 0.81 -5.25 -16.21
C LYS A 110 1.04 -3.78 -15.92
N ASN A 111 0.26 -2.93 -16.57
CA ASN A 111 0.22 -1.51 -16.23
C ASN A 111 -0.39 -1.32 -14.82
N ILE A 112 -0.20 -0.13 -14.26
CA ILE A 112 -0.63 0.19 -12.89
C ILE A 112 -2.12 -0.05 -12.67
N SER A 113 -2.97 0.36 -13.61
CA SER A 113 -4.42 0.22 -13.50
C SER A 113 -4.86 -1.24 -13.44
N ILE A 114 -4.30 -2.11 -14.30
CA ILE A 114 -4.62 -3.53 -14.29
C ILE A 114 -4.05 -4.20 -13.04
N ALA A 115 -2.82 -3.85 -12.65
CA ALA A 115 -2.18 -4.43 -11.47
C ALA A 115 -2.93 -4.08 -10.18
N SER A 116 -3.36 -2.82 -10.02
CA SER A 116 -4.12 -2.37 -8.84
C SER A 116 -5.53 -2.97 -8.79
N GLU A 117 -6.19 -3.13 -9.95
CA GLU A 117 -7.48 -3.79 -10.02
C GLU A 117 -7.41 -5.26 -9.59
N ILE A 118 -6.43 -6.01 -10.10
CA ILE A 118 -6.23 -7.41 -9.72
C ILE A 118 -5.87 -7.52 -8.23
N ALA A 119 -5.00 -6.63 -7.74
CA ALA A 119 -4.65 -6.59 -6.33
C ALA A 119 -5.87 -6.33 -5.43
N ALA A 120 -6.79 -5.43 -5.84
CA ALA A 120 -8.01 -5.16 -5.11
C ALA A 120 -8.96 -6.37 -5.08
N ILE A 121 -9.04 -7.14 -6.17
CA ILE A 121 -9.80 -8.41 -6.22
C ILE A 121 -9.23 -9.42 -5.22
N LEU A 122 -7.91 -9.64 -5.25
CA LEU A 122 -7.28 -10.61 -4.37
C LEU A 122 -7.35 -10.19 -2.89
N ALA A 123 -7.27 -8.89 -2.60
CA ALA A 123 -7.48 -8.37 -1.26
C ALA A 123 -8.92 -8.58 -0.77
N ALA A 124 -9.93 -8.37 -1.62
CA ALA A 124 -11.33 -8.66 -1.27
C ALA A 124 -11.54 -10.15 -0.97
N GLN A 125 -10.96 -11.04 -1.80
CA GLN A 125 -11.00 -12.48 -1.56
C GLN A 125 -10.35 -12.87 -0.22
N GLN A 126 -9.20 -12.27 0.11
CA GLN A 126 -8.56 -12.46 1.42
C GLN A 126 -9.50 -12.09 2.57
N ILE A 127 -10.19 -10.94 2.47
CA ILE A 127 -11.13 -10.46 3.50
C ILE A 127 -12.29 -11.45 3.72
N GLU A 128 -12.73 -12.13 2.67
CA GLU A 128 -13.80 -13.13 2.71
C GLU A 128 -13.31 -14.54 3.12
N GLY A 129 -12.03 -14.69 3.47
CA GLY A 129 -11.44 -16.00 3.76
C GLY A 129 -11.24 -16.88 2.53
N ARG A 130 -11.37 -16.32 1.31
CA ARG A 130 -11.01 -16.95 0.04
C ARG A 130 -9.51 -16.74 -0.21
N TYR A 131 -8.69 -17.40 0.60
CA TYR A 131 -7.24 -17.19 0.60
C TYR A 131 -6.61 -17.42 -0.78
N ILE A 132 -5.60 -16.62 -1.10
CA ILE A 132 -4.82 -16.78 -2.31
C ILE A 132 -4.19 -18.17 -2.33
N SER A 133 -4.40 -18.91 -3.42
CA SER A 133 -3.80 -20.22 -3.60
C SER A 133 -2.30 -20.11 -3.92
N LYS A 134 -1.51 -21.13 -3.58
CA LYS A 134 -0.06 -21.14 -3.81
C LYS A 134 0.29 -20.87 -5.28
N GLU A 135 -0.54 -21.35 -6.21
CA GLU A 135 -0.34 -21.24 -7.65
C GLU A 135 -0.37 -19.79 -8.13
N ILE A 136 -1.16 -18.93 -7.49
CA ILE A 136 -1.24 -17.50 -7.83
C ILE A 136 0.05 -16.77 -7.43
N LEU A 137 0.69 -17.21 -6.34
CA LEU A 137 1.96 -16.68 -5.83
C LEU A 137 3.19 -17.35 -6.43
N SER A 138 3.00 -18.36 -7.27
CA SER A 138 4.12 -19.01 -7.96
C SER A 138 4.75 -18.02 -8.94
N LEU A 139 6.06 -17.82 -8.79
CA LEU A 139 6.91 -17.08 -9.72
C LEU A 139 7.52 -18.00 -10.80
N GLU A 140 7.20 -19.29 -10.76
CA GLU A 140 7.64 -20.27 -11.75
C GLU A 140 6.78 -20.13 -13.01
N TYR A 141 7.44 -19.89 -14.15
CA TYR A 141 6.85 -19.84 -15.50
C TYR A 141 6.95 -21.20 -16.17
#